data_AF-A0A4R4TCG9-F1
#
_entry.id   AF-A0A4R4TCG9-F1
#
_cell.length_a   1.000
_cell.length_b   1.000
_cell.length_c   1.000
_cell.angle_alpha   90.00
_cell.angle_beta   90.00
_cell.angle_gamma   90.00
#
_symmetry.space_group_name_H-M   'P 1'
#
loop_
_entity.id
_entity.type
_entity.pdbx_description
1 polymer ?
#
loop_
_entity_poly.entity_id
_entity_poly.type
_entity_poly.pdbx_seq_one_letter_code
_entity_poly.pdbx_strand_id
1 'polypeptide(L)'
;AMGLALAAPFAVVAAYLVSEVSKTFIEEERPCRAVQGAVHIAACPSPGDWSFPSNHATIAAASAAVIVVAWRAMAPVVLPLAALMAFSRVFVGVHYPHDVVAGFLLGVVAAPVAALVLVVALRPLVESLRRVSWGAALLGPRPVGAAGAGVDVGAARPMVPGPRAGLDPVAGGPVAGPVDEASVTMPDVMGGVTRRQGPLR
;
A
#
# COMPACT_ATOMS: atom_id res chain seq x y z
N ALA A 1 -5.88 -6.48 6.06
CA ALA A 1 -6.67 -7.00 4.94
C ALA A 1 -8.18 -6.88 5.17
N MET A 2 -8.77 -7.62 6.13
CA MET A 2 -10.24 -7.67 6.31
C MET A 2 -10.92 -6.30 6.54
N GLY A 3 -10.34 -5.42 7.37
CA GLY A 3 -10.89 -4.07 7.58
C GLY A 3 -10.90 -3.20 6.32
N LEU A 4 -9.85 -3.27 5.49
CA LEU A 4 -9.78 -2.56 4.21
C LEU A 4 -10.80 -3.11 3.20
N ALA A 5 -10.97 -4.44 3.17
CA ALA A 5 -11.94 -5.08 2.29
C ALA A 5 -13.39 -4.65 2.63
N LEU A 6 -13.73 -4.55 3.91
CA LEU A 6 -15.05 -4.07 4.36
C LEU A 6 -15.24 -2.56 4.15
N ALA A 7 -14.16 -1.77 4.25
CA ALA A 7 -14.20 -0.33 4.05
C ALA A 7 -14.27 0.09 2.56
N ALA A 8 -13.82 -0.78 1.65
CA ALA A 8 -13.71 -0.50 0.21
C ALA A 8 -15.00 0.06 -0.44
N PRO A 9 -16.19 -0.56 -0.31
CA PRO A 9 -17.40 -0.02 -0.94
C PRO A 9 -17.77 1.37 -0.41
N PHE A 10 -17.65 1.60 0.90
CA PHE A 10 -17.90 2.91 1.51
C PHE A 10 -16.91 3.97 1.03
N ALA A 11 -15.65 3.60 0.85
CA ALA A 11 -14.62 4.47 0.32
C ALA A 11 -14.88 4.87 -1.14
N VAL A 12 -15.36 3.94 -1.97
CA VAL A 12 -15.76 4.24 -3.36
C VAL A 12 -16.97 5.17 -3.39
N VAL A 13 -17.98 4.93 -2.54
CA VAL A 13 -19.13 5.83 -2.40
C VAL A 13 -18.69 7.22 -1.95
N ALA A 14 -17.77 7.32 -0.98
CA ALA A 14 -17.23 8.61 -0.55
C ALA A 14 -16.55 9.36 -1.71
N ALA A 15 -15.72 8.68 -2.50
CA ALA A 15 -15.10 9.31 -3.68
C ALA A 15 -16.13 9.76 -4.73
N TYR A 16 -17.18 8.97 -4.96
CA TYR A 16 -18.31 9.36 -5.82
C TYR A 16 -19.04 10.61 -5.30
N LEU A 17 -19.31 10.69 -3.99
CA LEU A 17 -19.96 11.86 -3.40
C LEU A 17 -19.10 13.11 -3.53
N VAL A 18 -17.78 13.01 -3.40
CA VAL A 18 -16.87 14.13 -3.67
C VAL A 18 -16.94 14.56 -5.14
N SER A 19 -17.07 13.63 -6.08
CA SER A 19 -17.29 13.92 -7.50
C SER A 19 -18.60 14.68 -7.73
N GLU A 20 -19.70 14.23 -7.13
CA GLU A 20 -21.01 14.89 -7.24
C GLU A 20 -21.03 16.28 -6.60
N VAL A 21 -20.38 16.45 -5.45
CA VAL A 21 -20.19 17.76 -4.84
C VAL A 21 -19.32 18.65 -5.73
N SER A 22 -18.30 18.11 -6.40
CA SER A 22 -17.46 18.89 -7.33
C SER A 22 -18.27 19.46 -8.51
N LYS A 23 -19.27 18.71 -8.99
CA LYS A 23 -20.16 19.14 -10.08
C LYS A 23 -21.02 20.35 -9.73
N THR A 24 -21.29 20.61 -8.45
CA THR A 24 -22.03 21.81 -8.01
C THR A 24 -21.20 23.09 -8.08
N PHE A 25 -19.88 22.96 -8.27
CA PHE A 25 -18.97 24.10 -8.42
C PHE A 25 -18.57 24.33 -9.87
N ILE A 26 -18.50 23.26 -10.68
CA ILE A 26 -18.05 23.31 -12.06
C ILE A 26 -19.12 22.68 -12.95
N GLU A 27 -19.98 23.54 -13.48
CA GLU A 27 -21.10 23.19 -14.36
C GLU A 27 -20.64 23.05 -15.82
N GLU A 28 -19.65 22.20 -16.06
CA GLU A 28 -19.11 22.01 -17.41
C GLU A 28 -20.09 21.22 -18.29
N GLU A 29 -20.48 21.81 -19.41
CA GLU A 29 -21.31 21.15 -20.40
C GLU A 29 -20.57 20.02 -21.11
N ARG A 30 -21.28 18.96 -21.50
CA ARG A 30 -20.66 17.77 -22.12
C ARG A 30 -20.30 18.02 -23.58
N PRO A 31 -19.25 17.37 -24.12
CA PRO A 31 -18.88 17.51 -25.53
C PRO A 31 -20.04 17.23 -26.50
N CYS A 32 -20.87 16.23 -26.19
CA CYS A 32 -22.04 15.85 -26.99
C CYS A 32 -23.15 16.92 -27.08
N ARG A 33 -23.13 17.95 -26.23
CA ARG A 33 -24.08 19.10 -26.28
C ARG A 33 -23.40 20.39 -26.71
N ALA A 34 -22.19 20.64 -26.20
CA ALA A 34 -21.50 21.92 -26.38
C ALA A 34 -20.80 22.05 -27.74
N VAL A 35 -20.35 20.94 -28.32
CA VAL A 35 -19.54 20.95 -29.56
C VAL A 35 -20.41 20.57 -30.75
N GLN A 36 -20.67 21.53 -31.63
CA GLN A 36 -21.41 21.29 -32.86
C GLN A 36 -20.67 20.27 -33.75
N GLY A 37 -21.39 19.24 -34.20
CA GLY A 37 -20.81 18.17 -35.02
C GLY A 37 -19.94 17.17 -34.24
N ALA A 38 -19.92 17.20 -32.91
CA ALA A 38 -19.19 16.20 -32.13
C ALA A 38 -19.76 14.80 -32.35
N VAL A 39 -18.90 13.91 -32.83
CA VAL A 39 -19.20 12.48 -32.95
C VAL A 39 -19.23 11.88 -31.56
N HIS A 40 -20.37 11.32 -31.18
CA HIS A 40 -20.57 10.59 -29.93
C HIS A 40 -21.24 9.26 -30.23
N ILE A 41 -20.76 8.21 -29.56
CA ILE A 41 -21.24 6.84 -29.76
C ILE A 41 -22.31 6.50 -28.71
N ALA A 42 -22.13 7.00 -27.49
CA ALA A 42 -23.08 6.80 -26.41
C ALA A 42 -24.15 7.89 -26.38
N ALA A 43 -25.33 7.54 -25.85
CA ALA A 43 -26.38 8.52 -25.59
C ALA A 43 -25.86 9.64 -24.70
N CYS A 44 -26.15 10.88 -25.11
CA CYS A 44 -25.77 12.04 -24.34
C CYS A 44 -26.64 12.14 -23.07
N PRO A 45 -26.04 12.26 -21.87
CA PRO A 45 -26.80 12.43 -20.64
C PRO A 45 -27.72 13.64 -20.65
N SER A 46 -28.72 13.64 -19.77
CA SER A 46 -29.67 14.76 -19.63
C SER A 46 -28.97 16.07 -19.26
N PRO A 47 -29.55 17.23 -19.63
CA PRO A 47 -29.11 18.52 -19.10
C PRO A 47 -29.10 18.53 -17.58
N GLY A 48 -28.11 19.19 -16.96
CA GLY A 48 -27.88 19.18 -15.52
C GLY A 48 -27.00 18.02 -15.03
N ASP A 49 -26.73 16.99 -15.84
CA ASP A 49 -25.64 16.05 -15.58
C ASP A 49 -24.33 16.60 -16.17
N TRP A 50 -23.59 17.31 -15.33
CA TRP A 50 -22.34 18.01 -15.66
C TRP A 50 -21.20 17.05 -16.00
N SER A 51 -20.31 17.50 -16.89
CA SER A 51 -19.19 16.72 -17.41
C SER A 51 -18.04 16.57 -16.40
N PHE A 52 -17.76 17.61 -15.63
CA PHE A 52 -16.59 17.67 -14.75
C PHE A 52 -16.92 17.38 -13.28
N PRO A 53 -16.17 16.50 -12.59
CA PRO A 53 -15.26 15.48 -13.14
C PRO A 53 -16.04 14.23 -13.60
N SER A 54 -15.36 13.32 -14.30
CA SER A 54 -16.02 12.09 -14.77
C SER A 54 -16.27 11.09 -13.63
N ASN A 55 -17.55 10.81 -13.33
CA ASN A 55 -17.94 9.80 -12.33
C ASN A 55 -17.43 8.39 -12.67
N HIS A 56 -17.49 7.99 -13.94
CA HIS A 56 -17.03 6.65 -14.35
C HIS A 56 -15.52 6.50 -14.15
N ALA A 57 -14.74 7.53 -14.49
CA ALA A 57 -13.30 7.55 -14.23
C ALA A 57 -13.02 7.53 -12.72
N THR A 58 -13.76 8.32 -11.94
CA THR A 58 -13.64 8.38 -10.47
C THR A 58 -13.92 7.03 -9.81
N ILE A 59 -15.05 6.40 -10.13
CA ILE A 59 -15.44 5.11 -9.55
C ILE A 59 -14.46 4.02 -9.95
N ALA A 60 -14.03 3.98 -11.22
CA ALA A 60 -13.10 2.97 -11.71
C ALA A 60 -11.72 3.11 -11.04
N ALA A 61 -11.18 4.32 -10.98
CA ALA A 61 -9.93 4.62 -10.28
C ALA A 61 -10.02 4.34 -8.78
N ALA A 62 -11.10 4.77 -8.13
CA ALA A 62 -11.35 4.52 -6.71
C ALA A 62 -11.35 3.03 -6.40
N SER A 63 -12.10 2.25 -7.19
CA SER A 63 -12.21 0.80 -7.05
C SER A 63 -10.85 0.12 -7.24
N ALA A 64 -10.13 0.46 -8.30
CA ALA A 64 -8.79 -0.09 -8.54
C ALA A 64 -7.81 0.27 -7.41
N ALA A 65 -7.82 1.52 -6.94
CA ALA A 65 -6.93 1.97 -5.89
C ALA A 65 -7.17 1.23 -4.56
N VAL A 66 -8.43 1.09 -4.13
CA VAL A 66 -8.74 0.35 -2.89
C VAL A 66 -8.44 -1.14 -3.01
N ILE A 67 -8.65 -1.74 -4.18
CA ILE A 67 -8.26 -3.14 -4.45
C ILE A 67 -6.75 -3.30 -4.38
N VAL A 68 -5.97 -2.41 -5.00
CA VAL A 68 -4.50 -2.47 -4.97
C VAL A 68 -3.97 -2.29 -3.56
N VAL A 69 -4.55 -1.40 -2.76
CA VAL A 69 -4.18 -1.23 -1.34
C VAL A 69 -4.49 -2.49 -0.53
N ALA A 70 -5.62 -3.16 -0.79
CA ALA A 70 -6.00 -4.38 -0.08
C ALA A 70 -5.22 -5.63 -0.57
N TRP A 71 -4.95 -5.73 -1.87
CA TRP A 71 -4.33 -6.86 -2.55
C TRP A 71 -3.49 -6.40 -3.75
N ARG A 72 -2.22 -6.03 -3.48
CA ARG A 72 -1.27 -5.51 -4.50
C ARG A 72 -1.09 -6.40 -5.72
N ALA A 73 -1.26 -7.72 -5.61
CA ALA A 73 -1.11 -8.64 -6.73
C ALA A 73 -2.19 -8.46 -7.82
N MET A 74 -3.29 -7.77 -7.54
CA MET A 74 -4.33 -7.45 -8.52
C MET A 74 -4.03 -6.22 -9.37
N ALA A 75 -3.00 -5.43 -9.03
CA ALA A 75 -2.59 -4.24 -9.78
C ALA A 75 -2.49 -4.44 -11.31
N PRO A 76 -1.82 -5.48 -11.85
CA PRO A 76 -1.73 -5.68 -13.30
C PRO A 76 -3.07 -5.97 -13.98
N VAL A 77 -4.13 -6.29 -13.23
CA VAL A 77 -5.47 -6.53 -13.77
C VAL A 77 -6.34 -5.29 -13.61
N VAL A 78 -6.42 -4.73 -12.40
CA VAL A 78 -7.39 -3.66 -12.11
C VAL A 78 -6.95 -2.29 -12.63
N LEU A 79 -5.65 -2.02 -12.72
CA LEU A 79 -5.17 -0.72 -13.23
C LEU A 79 -5.45 -0.57 -14.74
N PRO A 80 -5.16 -1.57 -15.62
CA PRO A 80 -5.55 -1.48 -17.02
C PRO A 80 -7.07 -1.40 -17.21
N LEU A 81 -7.86 -2.15 -16.43
CA LEU A 81 -9.32 -2.08 -16.51
C LEU A 81 -9.86 -0.69 -16.12
N ALA A 82 -9.32 -0.08 -15.06
CA ALA A 82 -9.70 1.27 -14.68
C ALA A 82 -9.30 2.31 -15.73
N ALA A 83 -8.10 2.18 -16.31
CA ALA A 83 -7.63 3.04 -17.39
C ALA A 83 -8.50 2.88 -18.65
N LEU A 84 -8.86 1.66 -19.02
CA LEU A 84 -9.74 1.38 -20.16
C LEU A 84 -11.14 1.95 -19.93
N MET A 85 -11.69 1.80 -18.72
CA MET A 85 -12.98 2.39 -18.37
C MET A 85 -12.93 3.92 -18.44
N ALA A 86 -11.87 4.54 -17.92
CA ALA A 86 -11.65 5.99 -18.01
C ALA A 86 -11.55 6.46 -19.47
N PHE A 87 -10.69 5.80 -20.27
CA PHE A 87 -10.52 6.07 -21.69
C PHE A 87 -11.83 5.95 -22.48
N SER A 88 -12.65 4.93 -22.17
CA SER A 88 -13.92 4.69 -22.86
C SER A 88 -14.83 5.92 -22.84
N ARG A 89 -14.75 6.77 -21.81
CA ARG A 89 -15.60 7.96 -21.68
C ARG A 89 -15.24 9.06 -22.67
N VAL A 90 -13.96 9.20 -22.99
CA VAL A 90 -13.50 10.06 -24.07
C VAL A 90 -13.85 9.43 -25.42
N PHE A 91 -13.57 8.13 -25.57
CA PHE A 91 -13.80 7.41 -26.81
C PHE A 91 -15.26 7.45 -27.29
N VAL A 92 -16.23 7.32 -26.37
CA VAL A 92 -17.66 7.39 -26.71
C VAL A 92 -18.19 8.83 -26.83
N GLY A 93 -17.35 9.85 -26.62
CA GLY A 93 -17.66 11.25 -26.90
C GLY A 93 -18.50 11.98 -25.84
N VAL A 94 -18.53 11.48 -24.60
CA VAL A 94 -19.41 12.02 -23.53
C VAL A 94 -18.67 12.78 -22.42
N HIS A 95 -17.33 12.80 -22.48
CA HIS A 95 -16.46 13.57 -21.57
C HIS A 95 -15.23 14.08 -22.32
N TYR A 96 -14.70 15.21 -21.86
CA TYR A 96 -13.39 15.71 -22.29
C TYR A 96 -12.26 14.90 -21.63
N PRO A 97 -11.05 14.89 -22.23
CA PRO A 97 -9.89 14.25 -21.61
C PRO A 97 -9.57 14.77 -20.21
N HIS A 98 -9.73 16.08 -19.95
CA HIS A 98 -9.44 16.67 -18.63
C HIS A 98 -10.45 16.24 -17.56
N ASP A 99 -11.73 16.07 -17.90
CA ASP A 99 -12.76 15.52 -16.99
C ASP A 99 -12.37 14.13 -16.48
N VAL A 100 -11.84 13.32 -17.40
CA VAL A 100 -11.45 11.94 -17.14
C VAL A 100 -10.18 11.90 -16.30
N VAL A 101 -9.18 12.73 -16.61
CA VAL A 101 -7.95 12.85 -15.79
C VAL A 101 -8.28 13.33 -14.38
N ALA A 102 -9.10 14.38 -14.25
CA ALA A 102 -9.50 14.91 -12.95
C ALA A 102 -10.26 13.87 -12.11
N GLY A 103 -11.24 13.19 -12.71
CA GLY A 103 -11.98 12.12 -12.03
C GLY A 103 -11.08 10.95 -11.64
N PHE A 104 -10.16 10.53 -12.52
CA PHE A 104 -9.23 9.45 -12.23
C PHE A 104 -8.31 9.80 -11.05
N LEU A 105 -7.72 11.00 -11.03
CA LEU A 105 -6.90 11.48 -9.92
C LEU A 105 -7.70 11.57 -8.62
N LEU A 106 -8.92 12.10 -8.69
CA LEU A 106 -9.83 12.16 -7.55
C LEU A 106 -10.07 10.76 -6.96
N GLY A 107 -10.39 9.78 -7.81
CA GLY A 107 -10.64 8.40 -7.38
C GLY A 107 -9.41 7.74 -6.74
N VAL A 108 -8.23 7.89 -7.35
CA VAL A 108 -6.96 7.33 -6.84
C VAL A 108 -6.61 7.88 -5.46
N VAL A 109 -6.97 9.12 -5.15
CA VAL A 109 -6.63 9.76 -3.86
C VAL A 109 -7.75 9.59 -2.83
N ALA A 110 -8.99 9.96 -3.18
CA ALA A 110 -10.08 10.07 -2.22
C ALA A 110 -10.47 8.72 -1.60
N ALA A 111 -10.52 7.65 -2.39
CA ALA A 111 -10.96 6.36 -1.88
C ALA A 111 -9.94 5.71 -0.93
N PRO A 112 -8.63 5.63 -1.23
CA PRO A 112 -7.65 5.14 -0.24
C PRO A 112 -7.64 5.95 1.05
N VAL A 113 -7.73 7.29 0.97
CA VAL A 113 -7.81 8.15 2.15
C VAL A 113 -9.06 7.84 2.96
N ALA A 114 -10.24 7.77 2.33
CA ALA A 114 -11.49 7.43 3.00
C ALA A 114 -11.45 6.03 3.63
N ALA A 115 -10.89 5.04 2.95
CA ALA A 115 -10.73 3.68 3.46
C ALA A 115 -9.83 3.65 4.70
N LEU A 116 -8.70 4.37 4.68
CA LEU A 116 -7.78 4.47 5.82
C LEU A 116 -8.45 5.16 7.01
N VAL A 117 -9.12 6.29 6.78
CA VAL A 117 -9.87 7.02 7.81
C VAL A 117 -10.93 6.11 8.44
N LEU A 118 -11.73 5.41 7.62
CA LEU A 118 -12.78 4.52 8.12
C LEU A 118 -12.20 3.37 8.94
N VAL A 119 -11.13 2.73 8.46
CA VAL A 119 -10.47 1.64 9.19
C VAL A 119 -9.87 2.11 10.50
N VAL A 120 -9.33 3.34 10.57
CA VAL A 120 -8.78 3.92 11.80
C VAL A 120 -9.89 4.33 12.77
N ALA A 121 -10.94 5.00 12.28
CA ALA A 121 -12.06 5.49 13.09
C ALA A 121 -12.89 4.35 13.71
N LEU A 122 -13.04 3.23 12.99
CA LEU A 122 -13.83 2.10 13.47
C LEU A 122 -13.05 1.14 14.40
N ARG A 123 -11.74 1.31 14.59
CA ARG A 123 -10.94 0.46 15.50
C ARG A 123 -11.50 0.38 16.93
N PRO A 124 -11.79 1.48 17.63
CA PRO A 124 -12.30 1.42 19.01
C PRO A 124 -13.66 0.72 19.10
N LEU A 125 -14.52 0.88 18.08
CA LEU A 125 -15.81 0.22 18.02
C LEU A 125 -15.67 -1.28 17.79
N VAL A 126 -14.86 -1.69 16.80
CA VAL A 126 -14.56 -3.11 16.52
C VAL A 126 -13.96 -3.78 17.76
N GLU A 127 -13.07 -3.09 18.46
CA GLU A 127 -12.45 -3.60 19.68
C GLU A 127 -13.44 -3.71 20.84
N SER A 128 -14.43 -2.82 20.90
CA SER A 128 -15.50 -2.87 21.88
C SER A 128 -16.48 -4.02 21.61
N LEU A 129 -16.82 -4.25 20.34
CA LEU A 129 -17.67 -5.37 19.93
C LEU A 129 -17.00 -6.72 20.13
N ARG A 130 -15.68 -6.82 19.95
CA ARG A 130 -14.89 -8.04 20.27
C ARG A 130 -14.94 -8.44 21.74
N ARG A 131 -15.26 -7.52 22.66
CA ARG A 131 -15.41 -7.82 24.10
C ARG A 131 -16.75 -8.45 24.46
N VAL A 132 -17.72 -8.46 23.53
CA VAL A 132 -19.03 -9.09 23.72
C VAL A 132 -18.95 -10.56 23.28
N SER A 133 -19.61 -11.46 24.01
CA SER A 133 -19.49 -12.92 23.89
C SER A 133 -19.72 -13.49 22.47
N TRP A 134 -20.54 -12.83 21.65
CA TRP A 134 -20.80 -13.21 20.25
C TRP A 134 -19.93 -12.46 19.23
N GLY A 135 -19.32 -11.34 19.62
CA GLY A 135 -18.47 -10.53 18.73
C GLY A 135 -17.14 -11.20 18.39
N ALA A 136 -16.65 -12.07 19.28
CA ALA A 136 -15.47 -12.90 19.02
C ALA A 136 -15.70 -13.92 17.89
N ALA A 137 -16.92 -14.42 17.73
CA ALA A 137 -17.27 -15.39 16.69
C ALA A 137 -17.33 -14.76 15.28
N LEU A 138 -17.77 -13.50 15.17
CA LEU A 138 -17.91 -12.78 13.89
C LEU A 138 -16.64 -12.06 13.42
N LEU A 139 -15.83 -11.53 14.33
CA LEU A 139 -14.70 -10.66 14.00
C LEU A 139 -13.34 -11.40 13.97
N GLY A 140 -13.33 -12.67 14.39
CA GLY A 140 -12.14 -13.51 14.51
C GLY A 140 -11.20 -13.09 15.67
N PRO A 141 -10.26 -13.95 16.06
CA PRO A 141 -9.28 -13.63 17.11
C PRO A 141 -8.44 -12.40 16.74
N ARG A 142 -7.90 -11.70 17.76
CA ARG A 142 -6.98 -10.58 17.51
C ARG A 142 -5.74 -11.11 16.76
N PRO A 143 -5.26 -10.42 15.71
CA PRO A 143 -4.00 -10.79 15.11
C PRO A 143 -2.88 -10.65 16.16
N VAL A 144 -2.29 -11.78 16.52
CA VAL A 144 -1.14 -11.86 17.44
C VAL A 144 0.06 -11.30 16.69
N GLY A 145 0.41 -10.04 16.91
CA GLY A 145 1.55 -9.43 16.21
C GLY A 145 1.79 -7.93 16.40
N ALA A 146 0.87 -7.18 17.02
CA ALA A 146 1.07 -5.74 17.25
C ALA A 146 1.60 -5.38 18.65
N ALA A 147 1.85 -6.36 19.53
CA ALA A 147 2.25 -6.14 20.92
C ALA A 147 3.76 -6.39 21.19
N GLY A 148 4.61 -6.40 20.16
CA GLY A 148 6.01 -6.83 20.29
C GLY A 148 7.05 -6.06 19.47
N ALA A 149 6.75 -4.84 19.01
CA ALA A 149 7.78 -3.93 18.50
C ALA A 149 8.20 -2.97 19.63
N GLY A 150 8.55 -3.54 20.79
CA GLY A 150 9.36 -2.84 21.76
C GLY A 150 10.76 -2.73 21.18
N VAL A 151 11.21 -1.51 20.94
CA VAL A 151 12.63 -1.24 20.73
C VAL A 151 13.33 -1.66 22.03
N ASP A 152 14.02 -2.80 22.02
CA ASP A 152 14.96 -3.16 23.08
C ASP A 152 16.12 -2.15 23.04
N VAL A 153 15.91 -0.99 23.66
CA VAL A 153 17.00 -0.10 24.06
C VAL A 153 17.74 -0.85 25.16
N GLY A 154 18.91 -1.37 24.80
CA GLY A 154 19.73 -2.24 25.65
C GLY A 154 19.79 -1.79 27.09
N ALA A 155 19.18 -2.58 27.97
CA ALA A 155 19.50 -2.55 29.39
C ALA A 155 20.94 -3.08 29.53
N ALA A 156 21.90 -2.16 29.58
CA ALA A 156 23.26 -2.45 29.97
C ALA A 156 23.22 -3.16 31.34
N ARG A 157 23.57 -4.45 31.36
CA ARG A 157 23.72 -5.21 32.60
C ARG A 157 24.93 -4.64 33.35
N PRO A 158 24.81 -4.33 34.66
CA PRO A 158 25.97 -3.91 35.43
C PRO A 158 26.96 -5.07 35.54
N MET A 159 28.20 -4.80 35.14
CA MET A 159 29.33 -5.72 35.21
C MET A 159 29.74 -5.89 36.68
N VAL A 160 29.50 -7.08 37.23
CA VAL A 160 30.00 -7.47 38.56
C VAL A 160 31.48 -7.86 38.42
N PRO A 161 32.42 -7.23 39.15
CA PRO A 161 33.82 -7.62 39.12
C PRO A 161 34.01 -8.97 39.83
N GLY A 162 34.55 -9.97 39.11
CA GLY A 162 35.00 -11.22 39.71
C GLY A 162 36.30 -11.05 40.53
N PRO A 163 36.60 -11.96 41.47
CA PRO A 163 37.77 -11.84 42.33
C PRO A 163 39.05 -12.10 41.53
N ARG A 164 40.06 -11.25 41.74
CA ARG A 164 41.41 -11.39 41.20
C ARG A 164 42.15 -12.54 41.91
N ALA A 165 42.39 -13.63 41.20
CA ALA A 165 43.53 -14.53 41.45
C ALA A 165 44.57 -14.18 40.38
N GLY A 166 45.75 -13.67 40.73
CA GLY A 166 46.82 -14.45 41.34
C GLY A 166 47.91 -14.53 40.27
N LEU A 167 48.91 -13.65 40.37
CA LEU A 167 50.07 -13.59 39.50
C LEU A 167 50.96 -14.80 39.75
N ASP A 168 51.35 -15.52 38.69
CA ASP A 168 52.54 -16.36 38.69
C ASP A 168 53.41 -16.07 37.45
N PRO A 169 54.74 -16.18 37.56
CA PRO A 169 55.66 -15.53 36.63
C PRO A 169 56.13 -16.42 35.47
N VAL A 170 56.45 -15.70 34.40
CA VAL A 170 57.28 -15.98 33.21
C VAL A 170 58.24 -17.18 33.26
N ALA A 171 58.10 -18.05 32.26
CA ALA A 171 59.16 -18.76 31.52
C ALA A 171 58.61 -18.99 30.10
N GLY A 172 59.22 -18.69 28.95
CA GLY A 172 60.62 -18.58 28.56
C GLY A 172 60.87 -19.58 27.41
N GLY A 173 60.71 -19.18 26.14
CA GLY A 173 61.13 -19.98 24.96
C GLY A 173 60.45 -19.61 23.63
N PRO A 174 61.10 -19.76 22.45
CA PRO A 174 61.06 -18.73 21.41
C PRO A 174 60.23 -19.02 20.14
N VAL A 175 59.73 -17.91 19.58
CA VAL A 175 59.53 -17.50 18.17
C VAL A 175 59.84 -18.52 17.07
N ALA A 176 58.81 -18.84 16.25
CA ALA A 176 58.84 -18.75 14.78
C ALA A 176 57.53 -19.27 14.16
N GLY A 177 56.84 -18.43 13.38
CA GLY A 177 55.73 -18.86 12.52
C GLY A 177 55.13 -17.66 11.77
N PRO A 178 54.96 -17.69 10.44
CA PRO A 178 54.80 -16.49 9.64
C PRO A 178 53.39 -15.89 9.76
N VAL A 179 53.36 -14.55 9.73
CA VAL A 179 52.18 -13.74 9.39
C VAL A 179 51.70 -14.11 7.99
N ASP A 180 50.40 -14.39 7.85
CA ASP A 180 49.75 -14.46 6.55
C ASP A 180 48.52 -13.55 6.52
N GLU A 181 48.49 -12.77 5.45
CA GLU A 181 47.68 -11.59 5.22
C GLU A 181 46.18 -11.89 5.04
N ALA A 182 45.39 -10.89 5.47
CA ALA A 182 44.10 -10.46 4.95
C ALA A 182 43.48 -11.30 3.81
N SER A 183 42.46 -12.09 4.14
CA SER A 183 41.48 -12.54 3.14
C SER A 183 40.32 -11.55 3.05
N VAL A 184 40.43 -10.63 2.09
CA VAL A 184 39.32 -9.81 1.60
C VAL A 184 38.34 -10.73 0.86
N THR A 185 37.11 -10.84 1.37
CA THR A 185 36.02 -11.57 0.72
C THR A 185 35.13 -10.59 -0.02
N MET A 186 35.13 -10.68 -1.36
CA MET A 186 34.13 -10.03 -2.22
C MET A 186 33.05 -11.05 -2.62
N PRO A 187 31.75 -10.70 -2.57
CA PRO A 187 30.65 -11.61 -2.91
C PRO A 187 30.43 -11.71 -4.43
N ASP A 188 30.19 -12.93 -4.93
CA ASP A 188 29.85 -13.19 -6.34
C ASP A 188 28.32 -13.14 -6.58
N VAL A 189 27.96 -12.65 -7.77
CA VAL A 189 26.65 -12.23 -8.28
C VAL A 189 25.80 -13.43 -8.70
N MET A 190 25.71 -14.49 -7.90
CA MET A 190 24.66 -15.52 -8.04
C MET A 190 24.39 -16.33 -6.75
N GLY A 191 24.88 -15.91 -5.58
CA GLY A 191 24.40 -16.43 -4.28
C GLY A 191 24.66 -17.93 -4.01
N GLY A 192 25.62 -18.55 -4.70
CA GLY A 192 26.03 -19.93 -4.46
C GLY A 192 27.28 -20.02 -3.60
N VAL A 193 27.18 -20.64 -2.42
CA VAL A 193 28.34 -20.98 -1.57
C VAL A 193 28.92 -22.32 -2.04
N THR A 194 29.99 -22.29 -2.82
CA THR A 194 30.78 -23.49 -3.16
C THR A 194 32.07 -23.52 -2.36
N ARG A 195 32.12 -24.34 -1.29
CA ARG A 195 33.38 -24.71 -0.64
C ARG A 195 34.14 -25.68 -1.54
N ARG A 196 35.22 -25.24 -2.18
CA ARG A 196 36.24 -26.16 -2.69
C ARG A 196 37.17 -26.57 -1.53
N GLN A 197 37.08 -27.82 -1.11
CA GLN A 197 38.15 -28.46 -0.34
C GLN A 197 39.17 -29.01 -1.35
N GLY A 198 40.37 -28.43 -1.37
CA GLY A 198 41.53 -29.03 -2.05
C GLY A 198 42.09 -30.19 -1.22
N PRO A 199 42.70 -31.20 -1.84
CA PRO A 199 43.10 -32.43 -1.17
C PRO A 199 44.29 -32.22 -0.22
N LEU A 200 44.26 -32.92 0.92
CA LEU A 200 45.41 -33.12 1.78
C LEU A 200 46.21 -34.32 1.25
N ARG A 201 47.41 -34.02 0.74
CA ARG A 201 48.50 -34.94 0.31
C ARG A 201 48.31 -35.71 -0.99
#